data_AF-A0A1A8BG53-F1
#
_entry.id   AF-A0A1A8BG53-F1
#
_cell.length_a   1.000
_cell.length_b   1.000
_cell.length_c   1.000
_cell.angle_alpha   90.00
_cell.angle_beta   90.00
_cell.angle_gamma   90.00
#
_symmetry.space_group_name_H-M   'P 1'
#
loop_
_entity.id
_entity.type
_entity.pdbx_description
1 polymer ?
#
loop_
_entity_poly.entity_id
_entity_poly.type
_entity_poly.pdbx_seq_one_letter_code
_entity_poly.pdbx_strand_id
1 'polypeptide(L)'
;MKDVLMHVVLLSKHFQREDLDFSTAQPMVESTKEALKEIIVHPGPAETEFFSSLDGNKFKGDKIFDCHTQKPAFDDMKSRYVGSLITEIERRFPCETLDLLSWFTILEPKKVRELFSLWLEKLDNLLAHFSNDVSAVDGRSEFALLKQTMVSSDSYASLTFQQFAEAILSDHRGVLTDMEKLSKIALVIPVASVSCERGFSTQNRIKTRFRNSLEFKSHPSDADFRAWPSARAV
;
A
#
# COMPACT_ATOMS: atom_id res chain seq x y z
N MET A 1 -16.28 14.87 5.98
CA MET A 1 -14.87 15.25 6.28
C MET A 1 -14.01 15.01 5.04
N LYS A 2 -13.99 15.96 4.11
CA LYS A 2 -13.25 15.86 2.84
C LYS A 2 -11.74 15.85 3.08
N ASP A 3 -11.28 16.57 4.10
CA ASP A 3 -9.87 16.68 4.47
C ASP A 3 -9.28 15.31 4.87
N VAL A 4 -10.02 14.55 5.68
CA VAL A 4 -9.63 13.18 6.08
C VAL A 4 -9.53 12.24 4.87
N LEU A 5 -10.51 12.31 3.95
CA LEU A 5 -10.57 11.41 2.80
C LEU A 5 -9.34 11.55 1.90
N MET A 6 -8.81 12.76 1.74
CA MET A 6 -7.63 13.03 0.92
C MET A 6 -6.42 12.21 1.38
N HIS A 7 -6.15 12.20 2.69
CA HIS A 7 -5.00 11.49 3.26
C HIS A 7 -5.18 9.97 3.20
N VAL A 8 -6.37 9.47 3.53
CA VAL A 8 -6.65 8.01 3.47
C VAL A 8 -6.60 7.49 2.02
N VAL A 9 -7.11 8.26 1.05
CA VAL A 9 -7.02 7.89 -0.37
C VAL A 9 -5.58 7.90 -0.86
N LEU A 10 -4.76 8.86 -0.41
CA LEU A 10 -3.34 8.91 -0.77
C LEU A 10 -2.60 7.67 -0.22
N LEU A 11 -2.81 7.32 1.04
CA LEU A 11 -2.28 6.10 1.65
C LEU A 11 -2.73 4.86 0.87
N SER A 12 -4.03 4.75 0.59
CA SER A 12 -4.57 3.63 -0.19
C SER A 12 -3.93 3.53 -1.56
N LYS A 13 -3.79 4.64 -2.29
CA LYS A 13 -3.18 4.67 -3.63
C LYS A 13 -1.70 4.28 -3.59
N HIS A 14 -0.97 4.70 -2.56
CA HIS A 14 0.43 4.35 -2.38
C HIS A 14 0.60 2.82 -2.27
N PHE A 15 -0.16 2.19 -1.38
CA PHE A 15 -0.16 0.74 -1.26
C PHE A 15 -0.80 0.04 -2.47
N GLN A 16 -1.60 0.71 -3.31
CA GLN A 16 -2.14 0.12 -4.54
C GLN A 16 -1.16 0.01 -5.72
N ARG A 17 0.09 0.43 -5.54
CA ARG A 17 1.13 0.33 -6.57
C ARG A 17 1.65 -1.09 -6.71
N GLU A 18 2.00 -1.46 -7.95
CA GLU A 18 2.65 -2.75 -8.25
C GLU A 18 4.15 -2.71 -7.94
N ASP A 19 4.75 -1.53 -8.03
CA ASP A 19 6.18 -1.26 -7.85
C ASP A 19 6.47 -0.61 -6.47
N LEU A 20 5.83 -1.10 -5.41
CA LEU A 20 5.97 -0.52 -4.09
C LEU A 20 7.35 -0.80 -3.47
N ASP A 21 8.15 0.26 -3.29
CA ASP A 21 9.41 0.19 -2.55
C ASP A 21 9.14 0.11 -1.04
N PHE A 22 9.66 -0.93 -0.37
CA PHE A 22 9.43 -1.17 1.06
C PHE A 22 9.87 -0.01 1.93
N SER A 23 10.92 0.70 1.52
CA SER A 23 11.42 1.86 2.24
C SER A 23 10.47 3.05 2.29
N THR A 24 9.40 3.05 1.48
CA THR A 24 8.39 4.12 1.45
C THR A 24 7.16 3.80 2.30
N ALA A 25 6.94 2.53 2.66
CA ALA A 25 5.76 2.07 3.36
C ALA A 25 5.59 2.73 4.74
N GLN A 26 6.61 2.63 5.61
CA GLN A 26 6.56 3.20 6.96
C GLN A 26 6.47 4.74 6.94
N PRO A 27 7.28 5.48 6.17
CA PRO A 27 7.13 6.94 6.06
C PRO A 27 5.73 7.36 5.61
N MET A 28 5.11 6.62 4.68
CA MET A 28 3.77 6.95 4.19
C MET A 28 2.69 6.73 5.24
N VAL A 29 2.78 5.65 6.02
CA VAL A 29 1.86 5.38 7.14
C VAL A 29 1.99 6.46 8.21
N GLU A 30 3.21 6.77 8.65
CA GLU A 30 3.43 7.78 9.70
C GLU A 30 3.04 9.18 9.23
N SER A 31 3.40 9.58 8.01
CA SER A 31 2.98 10.87 7.45
C SER A 31 1.45 11.00 7.39
N THR A 32 0.74 9.91 7.07
CA THR A 32 -0.73 9.90 7.06
C THR A 32 -1.29 10.05 8.46
N LYS A 33 -0.75 9.32 9.45
CA LYS A 33 -1.18 9.43 10.85
C LYS A 33 -0.98 10.83 11.40
N GLU A 34 0.18 11.43 11.16
CA GLU A 34 0.46 12.80 11.61
C GLU A 34 -0.47 13.82 10.95
N ALA A 35 -0.73 13.70 9.64
CA ALA A 35 -1.69 14.57 8.97
C ALA A 35 -3.12 14.42 9.51
N LEU A 36 -3.53 13.21 9.91
CA LEU A 36 -4.82 12.99 10.54
C LEU A 36 -4.89 13.61 11.95
N LYS A 37 -3.83 13.48 12.76
CA LYS A 37 -3.74 14.15 14.07
C LYS A 37 -3.85 15.66 13.91
N GLU A 38 -3.21 16.22 12.90
CA GLU A 38 -3.26 17.65 12.61
C GLU A 38 -4.69 18.13 12.31
N ILE A 39 -5.50 17.35 11.58
CA ILE A 39 -6.92 17.67 11.28
C ILE A 39 -7.79 17.76 12.55
N ILE A 40 -7.40 17.09 13.63
CA ILE A 40 -8.11 17.19 14.92
C ILE A 40 -7.90 18.59 15.50
N VAL A 41 -6.66 19.08 15.48
CA VAL A 41 -6.24 20.33 16.14
C VAL A 41 -6.51 21.55 15.25
N HIS A 42 -6.27 21.41 13.96
CA HIS A 42 -6.32 22.49 12.98
C HIS A 42 -7.34 22.19 11.87
N PRO A 43 -8.19 23.17 11.49
CA PRO A 43 -9.15 22.96 10.43
C PRO A 43 -8.42 22.70 9.10
N GLY A 44 -8.82 21.65 8.41
CA GLY A 44 -8.29 21.33 7.09
C GLY A 44 -8.71 22.35 6.02
N PRO A 45 -8.24 22.22 4.77
CA PRO A 45 -8.58 23.14 3.69
C PRO A 45 -10.09 23.30 3.45
N ALA A 46 -10.87 22.20 3.47
CA ALA A 46 -12.31 22.26 3.25
C ALA A 46 -13.07 22.85 4.45
N GLU A 47 -12.61 22.55 5.66
CA GLU A 47 -13.13 23.14 6.90
C GLU A 47 -12.81 24.65 6.97
N THR A 48 -11.60 25.05 6.55
CA THR A 48 -11.19 26.45 6.44
C THR A 48 -12.03 27.19 5.40
N GLU A 49 -12.21 26.62 4.20
CA GLU A 49 -13.08 27.19 3.16
C GLU A 49 -14.51 27.36 3.67
N PHE A 50 -15.02 26.39 4.42
CA PHE A 50 -16.34 26.48 5.05
C PHE A 50 -16.41 27.68 6.00
N PHE A 51 -15.47 27.79 6.95
CA PHE A 51 -15.48 28.88 7.92
C PHE A 51 -15.25 30.27 7.29
N SER A 52 -14.42 30.37 6.25
CA SER A 52 -14.20 31.63 5.51
C SER A 52 -15.39 32.05 4.65
N SER A 53 -16.23 31.10 4.22
CA SER A 53 -17.41 31.36 3.38
C SER A 53 -18.69 31.62 4.17
N LEU A 54 -18.60 31.62 5.51
CA LEU A 54 -19.73 31.95 6.38
C LEU A 54 -19.95 33.46 6.42
N ASP A 55 -21.16 33.88 6.06
CA ASP A 55 -21.67 35.24 6.26
C ASP A 55 -22.72 35.22 7.37
N GLY A 56 -22.25 35.34 8.62
CA GLY A 56 -23.07 35.10 9.81
C GLY A 56 -23.67 33.69 9.80
N ASN A 57 -24.99 33.59 9.73
CA ASN A 57 -25.73 32.32 9.68
C ASN A 57 -26.03 31.86 8.26
N LYS A 58 -25.28 32.30 7.25
CA LYS A 58 -25.46 31.87 5.86
C LYS A 58 -24.20 31.25 5.30
N PHE A 59 -24.37 30.14 4.58
CA PHE A 59 -23.32 29.53 3.77
C PHE A 59 -23.85 29.31 2.36
N LYS A 60 -23.16 29.87 1.36
CA LYS A 60 -23.55 29.78 -0.06
C LYS A 60 -25.01 30.17 -0.35
N GLY A 61 -25.57 31.10 0.44
CA GLY A 61 -26.95 31.59 0.31
C GLY A 61 -27.98 30.90 1.20
N ASP A 62 -27.66 29.72 1.75
CA ASP A 62 -28.55 28.96 2.62
C ASP A 62 -28.36 29.35 4.09
N LYS A 63 -29.47 29.48 4.84
CA LYS A 63 -29.42 29.73 6.28
C LYS A 63 -29.01 28.46 7.03
N ILE A 64 -27.99 28.56 7.86
CA ILE A 64 -27.58 27.53 8.80
C ILE A 64 -28.07 27.93 10.19
N PHE A 65 -28.66 26.98 10.90
CA PHE A 65 -28.99 27.14 12.31
C PHE A 65 -27.79 26.78 13.17
N ASP A 66 -26.92 27.76 13.43
CA ASP A 66 -25.82 27.60 14.37
C ASP A 66 -26.37 27.73 15.81
N CYS A 67 -26.38 26.63 16.55
CA CYS A 67 -26.56 26.68 18.00
C CYS A 67 -25.21 26.48 18.67
N HIS A 68 -24.97 27.15 19.80
CA HIS A 68 -23.68 27.13 20.51
C HIS A 68 -23.16 25.72 20.88
N THR A 69 -24.00 24.69 20.78
CA THR A 69 -23.65 23.29 21.03
C THR A 69 -23.20 22.52 19.78
N GLN A 70 -23.48 22.99 18.56
CA GLN A 70 -23.17 22.27 17.32
C GLN A 70 -21.68 22.22 17.01
N LYS A 71 -20.96 23.33 17.19
CA LYS A 71 -19.51 23.36 16.96
C LYS A 71 -18.74 22.44 17.93
N PRO A 72 -18.96 22.50 19.25
CA PRO A 72 -18.36 21.53 20.17
C PRO A 72 -18.75 20.07 19.87
N ALA A 73 -19.99 19.81 19.48
CA ALA A 73 -20.43 18.47 19.11
C ALA A 73 -19.76 17.97 17.82
N PHE A 74 -19.54 18.86 16.84
CA PHE A 74 -18.78 18.55 15.64
C PHE A 74 -17.31 18.26 15.95
N ASP A 75 -16.67 19.06 16.81
CA ASP A 75 -15.27 18.85 17.20
C ASP A 75 -15.08 17.53 17.96
N ASP A 76 -16.02 17.17 18.84
CA ASP A 76 -16.03 15.87 19.52
C ASP A 76 -16.24 14.71 18.52
N MET A 77 -17.20 14.83 17.60
CA MET A 77 -17.43 13.84 16.54
C MET A 77 -16.19 13.68 15.65
N LYS A 78 -15.55 14.79 15.26
CA LYS A 78 -14.32 14.82 14.45
C LYS A 78 -13.20 14.08 15.17
N SER A 79 -12.97 14.39 16.45
CA SER A 79 -11.94 13.76 17.27
C SER A 79 -12.16 12.24 17.39
N ARG A 80 -13.40 11.80 17.67
CA ARG A 80 -13.72 10.37 17.78
C ARG A 80 -13.55 9.63 16.45
N TYR A 81 -14.02 10.23 15.36
CA TYR A 81 -13.91 9.63 14.03
C TYR A 81 -12.46 9.50 13.58
N VAL A 82 -11.69 10.58 13.68
CA VAL A 82 -10.28 10.58 13.26
C VAL A 82 -9.44 9.69 14.17
N GLY A 83 -9.68 9.70 15.48
CA GLY A 83 -9.03 8.78 16.43
C GLY A 83 -9.28 7.31 16.07
N SER A 84 -10.53 6.94 15.76
CA SER A 84 -10.88 5.58 15.33
C SER A 84 -10.18 5.19 14.02
N LEU A 85 -10.05 6.13 13.08
CA LEU A 85 -9.31 5.88 11.84
C LEU A 85 -7.82 5.65 12.07
N ILE A 86 -7.18 6.43 12.96
CA ILE A 86 -5.78 6.24 13.32
C ILE A 86 -5.59 4.85 13.93
N THR A 87 -6.46 4.46 14.87
CA THR A 87 -6.42 3.11 15.47
C THR A 87 -6.57 2.01 14.40
N GLU A 88 -7.44 2.20 13.42
CA GLU A 88 -7.61 1.21 12.33
C GLU A 88 -6.39 1.17 11.40
N ILE A 89 -5.72 2.31 11.15
CA ILE A 89 -4.46 2.35 10.41
C ILE A 89 -3.36 1.60 11.17
N GLU A 90 -3.22 1.85 12.47
CA GLU A 90 -2.24 1.15 13.32
C GLU A 90 -2.53 -0.36 13.40
N ARG A 91 -3.81 -0.73 13.49
CA ARG A 91 -4.23 -2.13 13.45
C ARG A 91 -3.91 -2.80 12.11
N ARG A 92 -4.04 -2.07 11.00
CA ARG A 92 -3.78 -2.58 9.64
C ARG A 92 -2.29 -2.61 9.31
N PHE A 93 -1.49 -1.72 9.88
CA PHE A 93 -0.05 -1.61 9.67
C PHE A 93 0.68 -1.66 11.02
N PRO A 94 0.77 -2.84 11.66
CA PRO A 94 1.50 -2.99 12.92
C PRO A 94 2.97 -2.60 12.76
N CYS A 95 3.55 -2.02 13.81
CA CYS A 95 4.95 -1.61 13.83
C CYS A 95 5.88 -2.76 13.46
N GLU A 96 5.62 -3.97 13.96
CA GLU A 96 6.44 -5.16 13.70
C GLU A 96 6.46 -5.53 12.21
N THR A 97 5.34 -5.32 11.51
CA THR A 97 5.24 -5.56 10.07
C THR A 97 5.99 -4.48 9.29
N LEU A 98 5.85 -3.22 9.69
CA LEU A 98 6.57 -2.11 9.07
C LEU A 98 8.09 -2.21 9.29
N ASP A 99 8.51 -2.64 10.47
CA ASP A 99 9.91 -2.90 10.81
C ASP A 99 10.49 -4.02 9.94
N LEU A 100 9.75 -5.13 9.77
CA LEU A 100 10.15 -6.22 8.89
C LEU A 100 10.36 -5.73 7.44
N LEU A 101 9.42 -4.95 6.89
CA LEU A 101 9.56 -4.35 5.56
C LEU A 101 10.79 -3.43 5.50
N SER A 102 11.01 -2.64 6.56
CA SER A 102 12.16 -1.74 6.66
C SER A 102 13.49 -2.49 6.62
N TRP A 103 13.56 -3.72 7.13
CA TRP A 103 14.79 -4.50 7.12
C TRP A 103 15.12 -5.02 5.73
N PHE A 104 14.11 -5.43 4.96
CA PHE A 104 14.29 -5.87 3.57
C PHE A 104 14.80 -4.79 2.61
N THR A 105 14.82 -3.53 3.02
CA THR A 105 15.46 -2.44 2.25
C THR A 105 16.96 -2.65 2.00
N ILE A 106 17.61 -3.62 2.65
CA ILE A 106 18.97 -4.07 2.29
C ILE A 106 19.07 -4.61 0.86
N LEU A 107 17.94 -5.02 0.26
CA LEU A 107 17.82 -5.45 -1.13
C LEU A 107 17.44 -4.30 -2.08
N GLU A 108 17.50 -3.03 -1.63
CA GLU A 108 17.31 -1.86 -2.49
C GLU A 108 18.68 -1.30 -2.94
N PRO A 109 19.14 -1.54 -4.18
CA PRO A 109 20.50 -1.18 -4.59
C PRO A 109 20.81 0.31 -4.53
N LYS A 110 19.80 1.15 -4.75
CA LYS A 110 19.91 2.61 -4.66
C LYS A 110 20.32 3.08 -3.27
N LYS A 111 19.91 2.36 -2.22
CA LYS A 111 20.23 2.67 -0.83
C LYS A 111 21.56 2.07 -0.37
N VAL A 112 22.11 1.14 -1.17
CA VAL A 112 23.37 0.45 -0.88
C VAL A 112 24.62 1.34 -1.02
N ARG A 113 24.49 2.63 -1.36
CA ARG A 113 25.64 3.57 -1.31
C ARG A 113 25.61 4.49 -0.09
N GLU A 114 24.47 4.62 0.60
CA GLU A 114 24.25 5.75 1.51
C GLU A 114 24.37 5.40 3.00
N LEU A 115 24.20 4.13 3.41
CA LEU A 115 23.94 3.78 4.83
C LEU A 115 24.65 2.51 5.33
N PHE A 116 25.98 2.47 5.33
CA PHE A 116 26.77 1.27 5.66
C PHE A 116 26.46 0.66 7.04
N SER A 117 26.29 1.48 8.08
CA SER A 117 26.07 1.01 9.46
C SER A 117 24.66 0.47 9.68
N LEU A 118 23.66 1.10 9.07
CA LEU A 118 22.25 0.74 9.26
C LEU A 118 21.88 -0.61 8.66
N TRP A 119 22.62 -1.12 7.66
CA TRP A 119 22.28 -2.41 7.08
C TRP A 119 22.76 -3.59 7.89
N LEU A 120 23.82 -3.46 8.68
CA LEU A 120 24.26 -4.54 9.55
C LEU A 120 23.18 -4.89 10.56
N GLU A 121 22.58 -3.86 11.17
CA GLU A 121 21.44 -4.02 12.07
C GLU A 121 20.23 -4.65 11.35
N LYS A 122 19.87 -4.15 10.17
CA LYS A 122 18.75 -4.68 9.39
C LYS A 122 18.96 -6.13 8.95
N LEU A 123 20.18 -6.46 8.53
CA LEU A 123 20.58 -7.82 8.18
C LEU A 123 20.48 -8.72 9.40
N ASP A 124 21.05 -8.30 10.53
CA ASP A 124 21.00 -9.07 11.78
C ASP A 124 19.56 -9.31 12.23
N ASN A 125 18.69 -8.32 12.11
CA ASN A 125 17.27 -8.46 12.40
C ASN A 125 16.59 -9.47 11.47
N LEU A 126 16.88 -9.45 10.16
CA LEU A 126 16.35 -10.44 9.21
C LEU A 126 16.84 -11.86 9.52
N LEU A 127 18.14 -12.01 9.76
CA LEU A 127 18.75 -13.31 10.07
C LEU A 127 18.22 -13.88 11.38
N ALA A 128 17.99 -13.03 12.38
CA ALA A 128 17.36 -13.44 13.63
C ALA A 128 15.88 -13.82 13.43
N HIS A 129 15.13 -13.00 12.69
CA HIS A 129 13.71 -13.21 12.43
C HIS A 129 13.43 -14.50 11.66
N PHE A 130 14.27 -14.82 10.66
CA PHE A 130 14.17 -16.03 9.84
C PHE A 130 15.18 -17.11 10.23
N SER A 131 15.63 -17.13 11.49
CA SER A 131 16.69 -18.05 11.98
C SER A 131 16.40 -19.55 11.79
N ASN A 132 15.14 -19.94 11.58
CA ASN A 132 14.78 -21.32 11.23
C ASN A 132 15.08 -21.66 9.76
N ASP A 133 15.15 -20.67 8.89
CA ASP A 133 15.29 -20.82 7.45
C ASP A 133 16.69 -20.41 6.95
N VAL A 134 17.35 -19.47 7.63
CA VAL A 134 18.65 -18.90 7.23
C VAL A 134 19.71 -19.01 8.33
N SER A 135 20.98 -19.14 7.92
CA SER A 135 22.14 -19.16 8.82
C SER A 135 22.66 -17.75 9.05
N ALA A 136 22.81 -17.34 10.30
CA ALA A 136 23.35 -16.02 10.62
C ALA A 136 24.81 -15.85 10.18
N VAL A 137 25.58 -16.94 10.19
CA VAL A 137 27.00 -16.93 9.78
C VAL A 137 27.10 -16.83 8.27
N ASP A 138 26.42 -17.74 7.55
CA ASP A 138 26.50 -17.79 6.09
C ASP A 138 25.81 -16.58 5.47
N GLY A 139 24.63 -16.20 5.95
CA GLY A 139 23.91 -15.00 5.50
C GLY A 139 24.72 -13.71 5.63
N ARG A 140 25.53 -13.55 6.69
CA ARG A 140 26.45 -12.39 6.81
C ARG A 140 27.55 -12.42 5.77
N SER A 141 28.17 -13.59 5.56
CA SER A 141 29.24 -13.77 4.57
C SER A 141 28.72 -13.58 3.14
N GLU A 142 27.56 -14.14 2.83
CA GLU A 142 26.87 -14.01 1.54
C GLU A 142 26.49 -12.55 1.26
N PHE A 143 25.91 -11.86 2.26
CA PHE A 143 25.55 -10.45 2.09
C PHE A 143 26.78 -9.56 1.85
N ALA A 144 27.91 -9.85 2.50
CA ALA A 144 29.15 -9.12 2.25
C ALA A 144 29.63 -9.27 0.80
N LEU A 145 29.52 -10.48 0.23
CA LEU A 145 29.83 -10.75 -1.17
C LEU A 145 28.83 -10.03 -2.11
N LEU A 146 27.53 -10.16 -1.84
CA LEU A 146 26.48 -9.50 -2.61
C LEU A 146 26.69 -7.98 -2.66
N LYS A 147 26.99 -7.38 -1.50
CA LYS A 147 27.29 -5.95 -1.38
C LYS A 147 28.47 -5.53 -2.24
N GLN A 148 29.55 -6.31 -2.26
CA GLN A 148 30.70 -6.04 -3.11
C GLN A 148 30.27 -6.02 -4.58
N THR A 149 29.45 -6.99 -5.00
CA THR A 149 28.89 -7.04 -6.36
C THR A 149 28.00 -5.84 -6.67
N MET A 150 27.16 -5.39 -5.73
CA MET A 150 26.29 -4.22 -5.88
C MET A 150 27.07 -2.90 -6.02
N VAL A 151 28.17 -2.76 -5.29
CA VAL A 151 29.01 -1.54 -5.33
C VAL A 151 29.88 -1.53 -6.59
N SER A 152 30.41 -2.68 -6.99
CA SER A 152 31.34 -2.79 -8.12
C SER A 152 30.66 -2.79 -9.50
N SER A 153 29.35 -3.01 -9.57
CA SER A 153 28.63 -3.16 -10.83
C SER A 153 27.55 -2.09 -10.97
N ASP A 154 27.75 -1.14 -11.89
CA ASP A 154 26.76 -0.09 -12.19
C ASP A 154 25.45 -0.65 -12.77
N SER A 155 25.44 -1.89 -13.26
CA SER A 155 24.25 -2.59 -13.75
C SER A 155 23.18 -2.81 -12.66
N TYR A 156 23.58 -2.93 -11.39
CA TYR A 156 22.63 -3.10 -10.28
C TYR A 156 22.11 -1.78 -9.73
N ALA A 157 22.80 -0.66 -9.95
CA ALA A 157 22.47 0.62 -9.34
C ALA A 157 21.12 1.20 -9.81
N SER A 158 20.68 0.84 -11.02
CA SER A 158 19.41 1.31 -11.59
C SER A 158 18.21 0.41 -11.28
N LEU A 159 18.45 -0.80 -10.75
CA LEU A 159 17.39 -1.78 -10.53
C LEU A 159 16.44 -1.35 -9.39
N THR A 160 15.17 -1.72 -9.55
CA THR A 160 14.18 -1.70 -8.47
C THR A 160 14.46 -2.84 -7.48
N PHE A 161 13.84 -2.77 -6.30
CA PHE A 161 13.87 -3.86 -5.32
C PHE A 161 13.50 -5.21 -5.95
N GLN A 162 12.39 -5.27 -6.68
CA GLN A 162 11.90 -6.50 -7.29
C GLN A 162 12.89 -7.07 -8.31
N GLN A 163 13.38 -6.22 -9.22
CA GLN A 163 14.34 -6.64 -10.24
C GLN A 163 15.65 -7.13 -9.60
N PHE A 164 16.08 -6.50 -8.52
CA PHE A 164 17.29 -6.92 -7.82
C PHE A 164 17.11 -8.24 -7.08
N ALA A 165 15.99 -8.41 -6.38
CA ALA A 165 15.64 -9.67 -5.74
C ALA A 165 15.54 -10.80 -6.77
N GLU A 166 14.95 -10.56 -7.94
CA GLU A 166 14.90 -11.51 -9.06
C GLU A 166 16.30 -11.82 -9.62
N ALA A 167 17.18 -10.82 -9.74
CA ALA A 167 18.57 -11.01 -10.18
C ALA A 167 19.38 -11.90 -9.22
N ILE A 168 19.15 -11.80 -7.90
CA ILE A 168 19.76 -12.73 -6.92
C ILE A 168 19.35 -14.18 -7.23
N LEU A 169 18.07 -14.39 -7.59
CA LEU A 169 17.54 -15.72 -7.88
C LEU A 169 18.03 -16.30 -9.22
N SER A 170 18.40 -15.46 -10.18
CA SER A 170 18.92 -15.90 -11.48
C SER A 170 20.44 -16.00 -11.51
N ASP A 171 21.12 -14.93 -11.15
CA ASP A 171 22.54 -14.71 -11.46
C ASP A 171 23.46 -15.27 -10.37
N HIS A 172 22.92 -15.40 -9.16
CA HIS A 172 23.66 -15.87 -7.98
C HIS A 172 23.12 -17.20 -7.43
N ARG A 173 22.40 -17.95 -8.27
CA ARG A 173 21.76 -19.19 -7.89
C ARG A 173 22.77 -20.24 -7.40
N GLY A 174 22.56 -20.77 -6.20
CA GLY A 174 23.41 -21.75 -5.53
C GLY A 174 24.68 -21.16 -4.92
N VAL A 175 24.92 -19.85 -5.05
CA VAL A 175 26.08 -19.15 -4.48
C VAL A 175 25.69 -18.37 -3.24
N LEU A 176 24.51 -17.77 -3.21
CA LEU A 176 23.99 -16.97 -2.10
C LEU A 176 22.71 -17.60 -1.53
N THR A 177 22.85 -18.76 -0.89
CA THR A 177 21.71 -19.62 -0.51
C THR A 177 20.74 -18.93 0.45
N ASP A 178 21.26 -18.22 1.45
CA ASP A 178 20.43 -17.52 2.43
C ASP A 178 19.89 -16.20 1.89
N MET A 179 20.66 -15.47 1.09
CA MET A 179 20.14 -14.28 0.39
C MET A 179 19.07 -14.63 -0.65
N GLU A 180 19.15 -15.80 -1.29
CA GLU A 180 18.10 -16.32 -2.15
C GLU A 180 16.82 -16.60 -1.37
N LYS A 181 16.91 -17.21 -0.18
CA LYS A 181 15.74 -17.46 0.67
C LYS A 181 15.10 -16.15 1.09
N LEU A 182 15.89 -15.20 1.57
CA LEU A 182 15.40 -13.87 1.93
C LEU A 182 14.77 -13.16 0.72
N SER A 183 15.38 -13.23 -0.46
CA SER A 183 14.82 -12.65 -1.70
C SER A 183 13.50 -13.30 -2.09
N LYS A 184 13.38 -14.64 -1.99
CA LYS A 184 12.12 -15.36 -2.24
C LYS A 184 11.03 -14.92 -1.27
N ILE A 185 11.35 -14.80 0.02
CA ILE A 185 10.41 -14.31 1.04
C ILE A 185 9.97 -12.90 0.69
N ALA A 186 10.92 -11.98 0.45
CA ALA A 186 10.68 -10.61 0.06
C ALA A 186 9.68 -10.47 -1.11
N LEU A 187 9.88 -11.26 -2.17
CA LEU A 187 9.06 -11.22 -3.39
C LEU A 187 7.62 -11.72 -3.19
N VAL A 188 7.36 -12.49 -2.13
CA VAL A 188 6.01 -13.02 -1.84
C VAL A 188 5.30 -12.29 -0.72
N ILE A 189 5.94 -11.33 -0.04
CA ILE A 189 5.27 -10.53 0.99
C ILE A 189 4.18 -9.67 0.32
N PRO A 190 2.90 -9.88 0.67
CA PRO A 190 1.83 -9.05 0.15
C PRO A 190 1.84 -7.72 0.91
N VAL A 191 2.61 -6.75 0.44
CA VAL A 191 2.57 -5.39 1.02
C VAL A 191 1.22 -4.72 0.73
N ALA A 192 0.49 -5.21 -0.27
CA ALA A 192 -0.85 -4.74 -0.58
C ALA A 192 -1.78 -5.79 -1.18
N SER A 193 -3.07 -5.63 -0.92
CA SER A 193 -4.19 -6.47 -1.39
C SER A 193 -4.60 -6.21 -2.85
N VAL A 194 -3.82 -5.43 -3.61
CA VAL A 194 -4.25 -4.84 -4.89
C VAL A 194 -4.62 -5.87 -5.93
N SER A 195 -3.82 -6.92 -6.08
CA SER A 195 -4.08 -7.99 -7.03
C SER A 195 -5.40 -8.70 -6.71
N CYS A 196 -5.70 -8.88 -5.42
CA CYS A 196 -6.96 -9.43 -4.96
C CYS A 196 -8.12 -8.45 -5.20
N GLU A 197 -7.95 -7.16 -4.87
CA GLU A 197 -8.98 -6.11 -5.08
C GLU A 197 -9.31 -5.90 -6.57
N ARG A 198 -8.31 -5.90 -7.45
CA ARG A 198 -8.49 -5.85 -8.91
C ARG A 198 -9.22 -7.11 -9.41
N GLY A 199 -8.87 -8.28 -8.87
CA GLY A 199 -9.57 -9.53 -9.14
C GLY A 199 -11.05 -9.47 -8.72
N PHE A 200 -11.33 -9.05 -7.49
CA PHE A 200 -12.69 -8.91 -6.97
C PHE A 200 -13.49 -7.85 -7.72
N SER A 201 -12.89 -6.70 -8.06
CA SER A 201 -13.54 -5.66 -8.87
C SER A 201 -13.91 -6.18 -10.26
N THR A 202 -13.00 -6.91 -10.91
CA THR A 202 -13.26 -7.56 -12.20
C THR A 202 -14.38 -8.60 -12.07
N GLN A 203 -14.35 -9.43 -11.04
CA GLN A 203 -15.40 -10.40 -10.75
C GLN A 203 -16.75 -9.71 -10.51
N ASN A 204 -16.76 -8.58 -9.79
CA ASN A 204 -17.97 -7.85 -9.49
C ASN A 204 -18.57 -7.20 -10.75
N ARG A 205 -17.73 -6.71 -11.67
CA ARG A 205 -18.17 -6.22 -13.00
C ARG A 205 -18.79 -7.34 -13.82
N ILE A 206 -18.18 -8.53 -13.83
CA ILE A 206 -18.72 -9.72 -14.51
C ILE A 206 -20.07 -10.13 -13.92
N LYS A 207 -20.15 -10.29 -12.60
CA LYS A 207 -21.40 -10.65 -11.89
C LYS A 207 -22.50 -9.63 -12.10
N THR A 208 -22.18 -8.33 -12.01
CA THR A 208 -23.13 -7.24 -12.24
C THR A 208 -23.62 -7.23 -13.68
N ARG A 209 -22.73 -7.44 -14.66
CA ARG A 209 -23.10 -7.55 -16.08
C ARG A 209 -24.07 -8.70 -16.31
N PHE A 210 -23.80 -9.89 -15.75
CA PHE A 210 -24.70 -11.03 -15.89
C PHE A 210 -26.05 -10.80 -15.22
N ARG A 211 -26.05 -10.21 -14.01
CA ARG A 211 -27.30 -9.87 -13.29
C ARG A 211 -28.16 -8.89 -14.06
N ASN A 212 -27.56 -7.83 -14.60
CA ASN A 212 -28.28 -6.81 -15.37
C ASN A 212 -28.64 -7.27 -16.80
N SER A 213 -28.03 -8.35 -17.31
CA SER A 213 -28.42 -8.95 -18.60
C SER A 213 -29.62 -9.90 -18.51
N LEU A 214 -30.04 -10.28 -17.29
CA LEU A 214 -31.21 -11.12 -17.06
C LEU A 214 -32.53 -10.34 -16.97
N GLU A 215 -32.48 -8.99 -16.94
CA GLU A 215 -33.68 -8.14 -16.90
C GLU A 215 -34.19 -7.69 -18.27
N PHE A 216 -33.65 -8.21 -19.38
CA PHE A 216 -34.17 -7.91 -20.73
C PHE A 216 -34.38 -9.16 -21.59
N LYS A 217 -35.24 -10.05 -21.09
CA LYS A 217 -36.12 -10.87 -21.94
C LYS A 217 -37.47 -11.03 -21.24
N SER A 218 -38.27 -9.97 -21.23
CA SER A 218 -39.71 -10.21 -21.39
C SER A 218 -39.86 -10.92 -22.75
N HIS A 219 -40.48 -12.10 -22.73
CA HIS A 219 -40.71 -12.93 -23.90
C HIS A 219 -41.12 -12.11 -25.14
N PRO A 220 -40.35 -12.09 -26.23
CA PRO A 220 -40.96 -12.19 -27.54
C PRO A 220 -41.45 -13.63 -27.67
N SER A 221 -42.75 -13.76 -27.95
CA SER A 221 -43.43 -14.98 -28.37
C SER A 221 -42.53 -15.92 -29.19
N ASP A 222 -42.71 -17.22 -28.96
CA ASP A 222 -42.16 -18.35 -29.70
C ASP A 222 -42.07 -18.13 -31.22
N ALA A 223 -40.97 -17.57 -31.71
CA ALA A 223 -40.51 -17.63 -33.09
C ALA A 223 -39.15 -16.96 -33.15
N ASP A 224 -38.07 -17.75 -33.03
CA ASP A 224 -36.79 -17.55 -33.74
C ASP A 224 -35.69 -18.36 -33.07
N PHE A 225 -35.88 -19.69 -33.10
CA PHE A 225 -34.85 -20.66 -32.82
C PHE A 225 -34.09 -20.96 -34.12
N ARG A 226 -33.31 -20.00 -34.64
CA ARG A 226 -32.35 -20.25 -35.75
C ARG A 226 -31.34 -19.10 -35.85
N ALA A 227 -30.22 -19.24 -35.14
CA ALA A 227 -28.87 -18.89 -35.59
C ALA A 227 -27.94 -18.77 -34.38
N TRP A 228 -27.32 -19.88 -34.00
CA TRP A 228 -26.12 -19.86 -33.15
C TRP A 228 -24.91 -19.90 -34.10
N PRO A 229 -24.04 -18.87 -34.16
CA PRO A 229 -22.80 -18.99 -34.89
C PRO A 229 -21.82 -19.83 -34.08
N SER A 230 -21.46 -20.97 -34.66
CA SER A 230 -20.40 -21.87 -34.22
C SER A 230 -19.10 -21.14 -33.93
N ALA A 231 -18.44 -21.58 -32.87
CA ALA A 231 -17.04 -21.33 -32.56
C ALA A 231 -16.14 -21.44 -33.81
N ARG A 232 -15.18 -20.51 -33.93
CA ARG A 232 -13.92 -20.77 -34.64
C ARG A 232 -12.76 -20.33 -33.76
N ALA A 233 -12.07 -21.34 -33.26
CA ALA A 233 -10.66 -21.27 -32.95
C ALA A 233 -9.87 -21.21 -34.26
N VAL A 234 -8.92 -20.28 -34.34
CA VAL A 234 -7.52 -20.48 -34.78
C VAL A 234 -6.69 -19.49 -33.98
#